data_AF-A0AA39RZR7-F1
#
_entry.id   AF-A0AA39RZR7-F1
#
_cell.length_a   1.000
_cell.length_b   1.000
_cell.length_c   1.000
_cell.angle_alpha   90.00
_cell.angle_beta   90.00
_cell.angle_gamma   90.00
#
_symmetry.space_group_name_H-M   'P 1'
#
loop_
_entity.id
_entity.type
_entity.pdbx_description
1 polymer ?
#
loop_
_entity_poly.entity_id
_entity_poly.type
_entity_poly.pdbx_seq_one_letter_code
_entity_poly.pdbx_strand_id
1 'polypeptide(L)'
;MEIAYEVAFVPGRQIQDNIVIAQEVLHKIQTVKGKMGYIAWKIDLAKAYDKLQWWFIKQVLEEVGVVGKLNDLIMSCITNVQYKVIVNGELSENFSPNYGIRQGDPLLPISLCYVWRSYPILSHRKHQNILENQ
;
A
#
# COMPACT_ATOMS: atom_id res chain seq x y z
N MET A 1 -10.60 -1.87 -13.53
CA MET A 1 -9.96 -3.13 -13.10
C MET A 1 -10.47 -3.41 -11.70
N GLU A 2 -11.53 -4.20 -11.63
CA GLU A 2 -12.28 -4.44 -10.39
C GLU A 2 -11.46 -5.22 -9.35
N ILE A 3 -11.91 -5.06 -8.11
CA ILE A 3 -11.39 -5.45 -6.79
C ILE A 3 -11.35 -6.98 -6.60
N ALA A 4 -11.35 -7.75 -7.68
CA ALA A 4 -11.46 -9.21 -7.68
C ALA A 4 -10.22 -9.91 -7.10
N TYR A 5 -9.06 -9.24 -7.08
CA TYR A 5 -7.77 -9.90 -6.80
C TYR A 5 -7.11 -9.49 -5.48
N GLU A 6 -7.74 -8.65 -4.65
CA GLU A 6 -7.20 -8.31 -3.34
C GLU A 6 -7.68 -9.30 -2.28
N VAL A 7 -6.81 -10.24 -1.91
CA VAL A 7 -7.15 -11.39 -1.04
C VAL A 7 -6.59 -11.21 0.38
N ALA A 8 -5.58 -10.34 0.56
CA ALA A 8 -5.01 -10.06 1.88
C ALA A 8 -5.93 -9.12 2.68
N PHE A 9 -6.16 -9.43 3.96
CA PHE A 9 -6.91 -8.59 4.92
C PHE A 9 -8.39 -8.34 4.59
N VAL A 10 -8.98 -9.15 3.69
CA VAL A 10 -10.43 -9.13 3.38
C VAL A 10 -11.12 -10.28 4.14
N PRO A 11 -12.15 -10.00 4.96
CA PRO A 11 -12.92 -11.05 5.62
C PRO A 11 -13.51 -12.03 4.60
N GLY A 12 -13.33 -13.33 4.83
CA GLY A 12 -13.84 -14.38 3.95
C GLY A 12 -12.94 -14.75 2.76
N ARG A 13 -11.77 -14.14 2.62
CA ARG A 13 -10.74 -14.54 1.64
C ARG A 13 -9.54 -15.17 2.35
N GLN A 14 -9.04 -16.29 1.83
CA GLN A 14 -7.91 -17.02 2.40
C GLN A 14 -6.67 -16.87 1.54
N ILE A 15 -5.49 -16.99 2.15
CA ILE A 15 -4.21 -16.95 1.42
C ILE A 15 -4.13 -18.03 0.31
N GLN A 16 -4.88 -19.12 0.46
CA GLN A 16 -4.96 -20.20 -0.52
C GLN A 16 -5.59 -19.73 -1.85
N ASP A 17 -6.52 -18.78 -1.81
CA ASP A 17 -7.18 -18.25 -3.01
C ASP A 17 -6.15 -17.57 -3.93
N ASN A 18 -5.16 -16.88 -3.37
CA ASN A 18 -4.05 -16.29 -4.12
C ASN A 18 -3.22 -17.34 -4.86
N ILE A 19 -3.03 -18.51 -4.26
CA ILE A 19 -2.25 -19.60 -4.85
C ILE A 19 -2.98 -20.14 -6.08
N VAL A 20 -4.29 -20.36 -5.96
CA VAL A 20 -5.14 -20.83 -7.07
C VAL A 20 -5.16 -19.82 -8.21
N ILE A 21 -5.36 -18.52 -7.92
CA ILE A 21 -5.33 -17.45 -8.92
C ILE A 21 -3.97 -17.38 -9.62
N ALA A 22 -2.87 -17.44 -8.87
CA ALA A 22 -1.53 -17.42 -9.44
C ALA A 22 -1.26 -18.63 -10.35
N GLN A 23 -1.72 -19.82 -9.95
CA GLN A 23 -1.63 -21.03 -10.77
C GLN A 23 -2.44 -20.89 -12.06
N GLU A 24 -3.65 -20.31 -12.02
CA GLU A 24 -4.47 -20.09 -13.21
C GLU A 24 -3.80 -19.11 -14.18
N VAL A 25 -3.23 -18.00 -13.67
CA VAL A 25 -2.49 -17.01 -14.47
C VAL A 25 -1.27 -17.66 -15.12
N LEU A 26 -0.47 -18.42 -14.36
CA LEU A 26 0.69 -19.13 -14.89
C LEU A 26 0.30 -20.17 -15.93
N HIS A 27 -0.78 -20.92 -15.69
CA HIS A 27 -1.29 -21.91 -16.63
C HIS A 27 -1.75 -21.27 -17.93
N LYS A 28 -2.44 -20.12 -17.88
CA LYS A 28 -2.83 -19.35 -19.09
C LYS A 28 -1.60 -18.88 -19.87
N ILE A 29 -0.57 -18.36 -19.18
CA ILE A 29 0.67 -17.92 -19.82
C ILE A 29 1.39 -19.08 -20.52
N GLN A 30 1.44 -20.25 -19.89
CA GLN A 30 2.13 -21.43 -20.43
C GLN A 30 1.37 -22.12 -21.57
N THR A 31 0.03 -22.08 -21.55
CA THR A 31 -0.81 -22.81 -22.50
C THR A 31 -1.03 -22.04 -23.81
N VAL A 32 -0.93 -20.71 -23.79
CA VAL A 32 -1.11 -19.89 -25.00
C VAL A 32 0.11 -20.01 -25.91
N LYS A 33 -0.07 -20.69 -27.04
CA LYS A 33 0.90 -20.76 -28.14
C LYS A 33 0.44 -19.87 -29.29
N GLY A 34 0.82 -18.60 -29.29
CA GLY A 34 0.48 -17.63 -30.34
C GLY A 34 1.53 -16.51 -30.45
N LYS A 35 1.54 -15.77 -31.58
CA LYS A 35 2.53 -14.69 -31.85
C LYS A 35 2.54 -13.56 -30.80
N MET A 36 1.47 -13.44 -30.00
CA MET A 36 1.36 -12.53 -28.87
C MET A 36 1.50 -13.35 -27.58
N GLY A 37 2.66 -13.29 -26.93
CA GLY A 37 2.88 -13.92 -25.63
C GLY A 37 2.23 -13.11 -24.50
N TYR A 38 1.77 -13.79 -23.45
CA TYR A 38 1.32 -13.12 -22.23
C TYR A 38 2.50 -12.86 -21.30
N ILE A 39 2.51 -11.68 -20.66
CA ILE A 39 3.53 -11.30 -19.67
C ILE A 39 2.82 -11.08 -18.33
N ALA A 40 3.32 -11.72 -17.28
CA ALA A 40 2.94 -11.37 -15.91
C ALA A 40 3.94 -10.34 -15.36
N TRP A 41 3.41 -9.24 -14.84
CA TRP A 41 4.20 -8.26 -14.09
C TRP A 41 4.00 -8.46 -12.60
N LYS A 42 5.06 -8.88 -11.91
CA LYS A 42 5.11 -8.89 -10.46
C LYS A 42 5.65 -7.54 -9.99
N ILE A 43 4.80 -6.75 -9.33
CA ILE A 43 5.19 -5.50 -8.69
C ILE A 43 5.35 -5.80 -7.20
N ASP A 44 6.59 -5.77 -6.72
CA ASP A 44 6.89 -5.90 -5.30
C ASP A 44 7.23 -4.52 -4.74
N LEU A 45 6.51 -4.07 -3.71
CA LEU A 45 6.76 -2.79 -3.06
C LEU A 45 7.86 -2.99 -2.01
N ALA A 46 9.11 -3.03 -2.47
CA ALA A 46 10.27 -3.18 -1.61
C ALA A 46 10.29 -2.09 -0.52
N LYS A 47 10.17 -2.51 0.74
CA LYS A 47 10.12 -1.62 1.91
C LYS A 47 9.03 -0.54 1.82
N ALA A 48 7.85 -0.90 1.30
CA ALA A 48 6.69 0.00 1.22
C ALA A 48 6.46 0.72 2.56
N TYR A 49 6.55 -0.03 3.65
CA TYR A 49 6.36 0.45 5.02
C TYR A 49 7.38 1.49 5.45
N ASP A 50 8.62 1.44 4.96
CA ASP A 50 9.68 2.37 5.35
C ASP A 50 9.68 3.64 4.50
N LYS A 51 8.96 3.66 3.38
CA LYS A 51 9.03 4.73 2.37
C LYS A 51 7.72 5.50 2.18
N LEU A 52 6.64 5.08 2.84
CA LEU A 52 5.34 5.72 2.74
C LEU A 52 5.35 7.11 3.37
N GLN A 53 5.05 8.13 2.56
CA GLN A 53 4.96 9.50 3.03
C GLN A 53 3.66 9.73 3.80
N TRP A 54 3.73 10.37 4.96
CA TRP A 54 2.56 10.57 5.83
C TRP A 54 1.48 11.46 5.21
N TRP A 55 1.86 12.48 4.43
CA TRP A 55 0.90 13.32 3.71
C TRP A 55 0.08 12.51 2.70
N PHE A 56 0.68 11.49 2.08
CA PHE A 56 0.00 10.63 1.13
C PHE A 56 -1.01 9.70 1.82
N ILE A 57 -0.65 9.18 3.00
CA ILE A 57 -1.58 8.40 3.84
C ILE A 57 -2.79 9.25 4.22
N LYS A 58 -2.56 10.50 4.66
CA LYS A 58 -3.62 11.43 5.01
C LYS A 58 -4.58 11.67 3.83
N GLN A 59 -4.04 11.95 2.64
CA GLN A 59 -4.85 12.14 1.43
C GLN A 59 -5.66 10.89 1.10
N VAL A 60 -5.05 9.70 1.18
CA VAL A 60 -5.75 8.45 0.92
C VAL A 60 -6.90 8.25 1.92
N LEU A 61 -6.69 8.51 3.21
CA LEU A 61 -7.73 8.39 4.22
C LEU A 61 -8.90 9.33 3.93
N GLU A 62 -8.62 10.58 3.58
CA GLU A 62 -9.63 11.58 3.20
C GLU A 62 -10.43 11.12 1.96
N GLU A 63 -9.77 10.58 0.94
CA GLU A 63 -10.41 10.12 -0.30
C GLU A 63 -11.31 8.89 -0.11
N VAL A 64 -11.01 8.05 0.88
CA VAL A 64 -11.87 6.91 1.23
C VAL A 64 -13.04 7.34 2.15
N GLY A 65 -13.05 8.60 2.60
CA GLY A 65 -14.08 9.13 3.50
C GLY A 65 -13.75 8.97 4.98
N VAL A 66 -12.52 8.62 5.34
CA VAL A 66 -12.02 8.69 6.72
C VAL A 66 -11.63 10.14 7.00
N VAL A 67 -12.55 10.90 7.58
CA VAL A 67 -12.40 12.33 7.84
C VAL A 67 -12.56 12.69 9.32
N GLY A 68 -12.07 13.89 9.69
CA GLY A 68 -12.21 14.44 11.03
C GLY A 68 -11.40 13.69 12.09
N LYS A 69 -11.97 13.54 13.30
CA LYS A 69 -11.27 13.04 14.49
C LYS A 69 -10.63 11.66 14.31
N LEU A 70 -11.22 10.80 13.47
CA LEU A 70 -10.66 9.48 13.20
C LEU A 70 -9.38 9.56 12.34
N ASN A 71 -9.37 10.44 11.33
CA ASN A 71 -8.16 10.72 10.55
C ASN A 71 -7.07 11.31 11.45
N ASP A 72 -7.42 12.27 12.30
CA ASP A 72 -6.48 12.89 13.23
C ASP A 72 -5.89 11.87 14.21
N LEU A 73 -6.70 10.94 14.71
CA LEU A 73 -6.25 9.87 15.59
C LEU A 73 -5.28 8.92 14.87
N ILE A 74 -5.61 8.48 13.66
CA ILE A 74 -4.76 7.61 12.84
C ILE A 74 -3.44 8.32 12.52
N MET A 75 -3.50 9.58 12.08
CA MET A 75 -2.32 10.38 11.78
C MET A 75 -1.46 10.58 13.04
N SER A 76 -2.06 10.84 14.20
CA SER A 76 -1.32 10.97 15.46
C SER A 76 -0.57 9.68 15.85
N CYS A 77 -1.16 8.51 15.59
CA CYS A 77 -0.49 7.22 15.84
C CYS A 77 0.73 7.03 14.94
N ILE A 78 0.64 7.49 13.69
CA ILE A 78 1.71 7.35 12.69
C ILE A 78 2.83 8.37 12.93
N THR A 79 2.48 9.63 13.25
CA THR A 79 3.45 10.73 13.30
C THR A 79 4.19 10.87 14.62
N ASN A 80 3.61 10.43 15.74
CA ASN A 80 4.19 10.66 17.08
C ASN A 80 5.24 9.60 17.48
N VAL A 81 6.00 9.14 16.50
CA VAL A 81 6.89 7.99 16.63
C VAL A 81 8.34 8.45 16.75
N GLN A 82 8.99 8.09 17.86
CA GLN A 82 10.43 8.28 18.06
C GLN A 82 11.17 6.94 18.00
N TYR A 83 12.34 6.94 17.36
CA TYR A 83 13.23 5.79 17.25
C TYR A 83 14.57 6.07 17.91
N LYS A 84 15.16 5.01 18.44
CA LYS A 84 16.57 4.92 18.83
C LYS A 84 17.14 3.65 18.21
N VAL A 85 18.38 3.71 17.78
CA VAL A 85 19.10 2.56 17.22
C VAL A 85 20.22 2.19 18.17
N ILE A 86 20.40 0.91 18.43
CA ILE A 86 21.56 0.44 19.18
C ILE A 86 22.72 0.29 18.20
N VAL A 87 23.80 1.05 18.41
CA VAL A 87 25.02 0.99 17.61
C VAL A 87 26.14 0.52 18.53
N ASN A 88 26.73 -0.63 18.22
CA ASN A 88 27.81 -1.25 19.02
C ASN A 88 27.46 -1.48 20.51
N GLY A 89 26.19 -1.72 20.82
CA GLY A 89 25.72 -1.95 22.20
C GLY A 89 25.31 -0.67 22.94
N GLU A 90 25.55 0.50 22.36
CA GLU A 90 25.13 1.79 22.92
C GLU A 90 23.89 2.33 22.20
N LEU A 91 23.01 2.96 22.96
CA LEU A 91 21.75 3.49 22.46
C LEU A 91 21.97 4.88 21.85
N SER A 92 21.58 5.08 20.59
CA SER A 92 21.68 6.37 19.91
C SER A 92 20.76 7.43 20.50
N GLU A 93 20.97 8.68 20.06
CA GLU A 93 20.01 9.76 20.27
C GLU A 93 18.66 9.45 19.63
N ASN A 94 17.62 10.10 20.15
CA ASN A 94 16.27 10.03 19.60
C ASN A 94 16.25 10.72 18.23
N PHE A 95 15.68 10.05 17.24
CA PHE A 95 15.30 10.67 15.98
C PHE A 95 13.84 10.35 15.66
N SER A 96 13.19 11.28 14.98
CA SER A 96 11.82 11.12 14.49
C SER A 96 11.87 10.98 12.96
N PRO A 97 11.19 10.00 12.36
CA PRO A 97 11.09 9.93 10.90
C PRO A 97 10.12 11.00 10.40
N ASN A 98 10.24 11.29 9.11
CA ASN A 98 9.25 12.10 8.39
C ASN A 98 8.33 11.24 7.50
N TYR A 99 8.60 9.93 7.44
CA TYR A 99 7.92 8.97 6.58
C TYR A 99 8.13 7.56 7.13
N GLY A 100 7.36 6.62 6.61
CA GLY A 100 7.36 5.23 7.03
C GLY A 100 6.48 4.97 8.27
N ILE A 101 6.13 3.72 8.48
CA ILE A 101 5.18 3.27 9.50
C ILE A 101 5.81 2.13 10.30
N ARG A 102 5.55 2.08 11.61
CA ARG A 102 6.10 1.04 12.51
C ARG A 102 5.61 -0.35 12.13
N GLN A 103 6.54 -1.25 11.78
CA GLN A 103 6.22 -2.67 11.57
C GLN A 103 5.56 -3.27 12.83
N GLY A 104 4.36 -3.84 12.68
CA GLY A 104 3.58 -4.39 13.79
C GLY A 104 2.45 -3.49 14.31
N ASP A 105 2.26 -2.29 13.76
CA ASP A 105 1.07 -1.47 14.02
C ASP A 105 -0.20 -2.16 13.46
N PRO A 106 -1.24 -2.42 14.26
CA PRO A 106 -2.47 -3.08 13.79
C PRO A 106 -3.27 -2.27 12.75
N LEU A 107 -3.03 -0.96 12.63
CA LEU A 107 -3.70 -0.10 11.64
C LEU A 107 -3.02 -0.10 10.26
N LEU A 108 -1.84 -0.71 10.17
CA LEU A 108 -1.03 -0.80 8.94
C LEU A 108 -1.71 -1.51 7.77
N PRO A 109 -2.26 -2.74 7.96
CA PRO A 109 -2.76 -3.50 6.82
C PRO A 109 -3.97 -2.81 6.19
N ILE A 110 -4.80 -2.22 7.05
CA ILE A 110 -6.01 -1.50 6.67
C ILE A 110 -5.64 -0.22 5.90
N SER A 111 -4.67 0.56 6.39
CA SER A 111 -4.21 1.76 5.71
C SER A 111 -3.62 1.46 4.34
N LEU A 112 -2.85 0.36 4.20
CA LEU A 112 -2.28 -0.06 2.93
C LEU A 112 -3.35 -0.53 1.93
N CYS A 113 -4.36 -1.29 2.37
CA CYS A 113 -5.50 -1.67 1.54
C CYS A 113 -6.26 -0.43 1.02
N TYR A 114 -6.45 0.58 1.86
CA TYR A 114 -7.06 1.84 1.42
C TYR A 114 -6.19 2.61 0.43
N VAL A 115 -4.87 2.64 0.64
CA VAL A 115 -3.91 3.21 -0.34
C VAL A 115 -4.06 2.54 -1.69
N TRP A 116 -4.06 1.20 -1.70
CA TRP A 116 -4.16 0.42 -2.93
C TRP A 116 -5.51 0.64 -3.62
N ARG A 117 -6.59 0.67 -2.84
CA ARG A 117 -7.94 0.92 -3.36
C ARG A 117 -8.10 2.32 -3.97
N SER A 118 -7.48 3.33 -3.38
CA SER A 118 -7.56 4.72 -3.85
C SER A 118 -6.57 5.05 -4.95
N TYR A 119 -5.55 4.23 -5.17
CA TYR A 119 -4.50 4.48 -6.16
C TYR A 119 -5.02 4.74 -7.59
N PRO A 120 -5.99 3.98 -8.14
CA PRO A 120 -6.54 4.25 -9.47
C PRO A 120 -7.26 5.59 -9.56
N ILE A 121 -7.94 5.99 -8.47
CA ILE A 121 -8.70 7.24 -8.41
C ILE A 121 -7.73 8.44 -8.32
N LEU A 122 -6.69 8.30 -7.52
CA LEU A 122 -5.63 9.31 -7.37
C LEU A 122 -4.79 9.46 -8.63
N SER A 123 -4.51 8.37 -9.35
CA SER A 123 -3.76 8.43 -10.61
C SER A 123 -4.57 9.13 -11.71
N HIS A 124 -5.86 8.84 -11.83
CA HIS A 124 -6.74 9.53 -12.77
C HIS A 124 -6.86 11.03 -12.49
N ARG A 125 -7.01 11.44 -11.22
CA ARG A 125 -7.05 12.86 -10.85
C ARG A 125 -5.74 13.59 -11.12
N LYS A 126 -4.58 12.98 -10.86
CA LYS A 126 -3.28 13.56 -11.24
C LYS A 126 -3.18 13.77 -12.76
N HIS A 127 -3.63 12.80 -13.55
CA HIS A 127 -3.64 12.94 -15.01
C HIS A 127 -4.58 14.05 -15.49
N GLN A 128 -5.76 14.24 -14.89
CA GLN A 128 -6.66 15.34 -15.25
C GLN A 128 -6.12 16.71 -14.84
N ASN A 129 -5.58 16.85 -13.62
CA ASN A 129 -5.00 18.10 -13.16
C ASN A 129 -3.76 18.55 -13.97
N ILE A 130 -3.03 17.60 -14.59
CA ILE A 130 -1.90 17.92 -15.48
C ILE A 130 -2.41 18.41 -16.84
N LEU A 131 -3.56 17.92 -17.31
CA LEU A 131 -4.16 18.34 -18.58
C LEU A 131 -4.93 19.66 -18.47
N GLU A 132 -5.44 20.02 -17.29
CA GLU A 132 -6.11 21.30 -17.03
C GLU A 132 -5.15 22.46 -16.70
N ASN A 133 -3.88 22.18 -16.44
CA ASN A 133 -2.83 23.18 -16.18
C ASN A 133 -1.86 23.37 -17.38
N GLN A 134 -2.29 23.01 -18.60
CA GLN A 134 -1.69 23.41 -19.87
C GLN A 134 -2.66 24.28 -20.65
#